data_AF-A0A5M8FSC4-F1
#
_entry.id   AF-A0A5M8FSC4-F1
#
_cell.length_a   1.000
_cell.length_b   1.000
_cell.length_c   1.000
_cell.angle_alpha   90.00
_cell.angle_beta   90.00
_cell.angle_gamma   90.00
#
_symmetry.space_group_name_H-M   'P 1'
#
loop_
_entity.id
_entity.type
_entity.pdbx_description
1 polymer ?
#
loop_
_entity_poly.entity_id
_entity_poly.type
_entity_poly.pdbx_seq_one_letter_code
_entity_poly.pdbx_strand_id
1 'polypeptide(L)'
;MATSLHCVEGALWHEHAYYRKLFREQVCYQYKTTTGETGSHCYWKRIGQIYTPKLAKHFTPDELVEDCIEGLEVYAIRARTLIDKAIALGRQGKTMYVWPVPWPWSFRMIF
;
A
#
# COMPACT_ATOMS: atom_id res chain seq x y z
N MET A 1 1.73 4.74 -10.31
CA MET A 1 1.73 4.06 -8.99
C MET A 1 1.38 5.09 -7.93
N ALA A 2 0.46 4.79 -7.01
CA ALA A 2 0.03 5.73 -5.97
C ALA A 2 0.72 5.41 -4.63
N THR A 3 1.77 6.17 -4.27
CA THR A 3 2.58 5.98 -3.04
C THR A 3 1.74 6.00 -1.76
N SER A 4 0.62 6.74 -1.75
CA SER A 4 -0.32 6.81 -0.63
C SER A 4 -0.96 5.45 -0.26
N LEU A 5 -1.00 4.49 -1.19
CA LEU A 5 -1.50 3.15 -0.90
C LEU A 5 -0.59 2.38 0.07
N HIS A 6 0.67 2.79 0.28
CA HIS A 6 1.52 2.18 1.29
C HIS A 6 1.07 2.51 2.73
N CYS A 7 0.32 3.60 2.93
CA CYS A 7 -0.30 3.89 4.22
C CYS A 7 -1.32 2.81 4.63
N VAL A 8 -2.01 2.21 3.64
CA VAL A 8 -2.98 1.12 3.85
C VAL A 8 -2.29 -0.12 4.42
N GLU A 9 -1.07 -0.39 3.94
CA GLU A 9 -0.28 -1.54 4.37
C GLU A 9 0.10 -1.41 5.85
N GLY A 10 0.56 -0.22 6.26
CA GLY A 10 0.86 0.07 7.67
C GLY A 10 -0.38 0.03 8.54
N ALA A 11 -1.49 0.63 8.10
CA ALA A 11 -2.75 0.64 8.84
C ALA A 11 -3.30 -0.78 9.10
N LEU A 12 -3.19 -1.68 8.13
CA LEU A 12 -3.74 -3.03 8.22
C LEU A 12 -2.71 -4.09 8.67
N TRP A 13 -1.46 -3.70 8.91
CA TRP A 13 -0.36 -4.62 9.27
C TRP A 13 -0.64 -5.42 10.55
N HIS A 14 -1.24 -4.75 11.54
CA HIS A 14 -1.61 -5.37 12.82
C HIS A 14 -2.94 -6.14 12.73
N GLU A 15 -3.82 -5.78 11.80
CA GLU A 15 -5.19 -6.32 11.70
C GLU A 15 -5.26 -7.67 10.97
N HIS A 16 -4.45 -7.86 9.92
CA HIS A 16 -4.58 -9.04 9.05
C HIS A 16 -3.25 -9.72 8.74
N ALA A 17 -3.26 -11.05 8.75
CA ALA A 17 -2.10 -11.87 8.41
C ALA A 17 -1.58 -11.61 6.99
N TYR A 18 -2.46 -11.21 6.06
CA TYR A 18 -2.08 -10.85 4.71
C TYR A 18 -1.10 -9.67 4.67
N TYR A 19 -1.48 -8.54 5.28
CA TYR A 19 -0.65 -7.33 5.26
C TYR A 19 0.65 -7.51 6.04
N ARG A 20 0.65 -8.34 7.08
CA ARG A 20 1.87 -8.73 7.79
C ARG A 20 2.89 -9.43 6.89
N LYS A 21 2.45 -10.26 5.95
CA LYS A 21 3.34 -11.00 5.02
C LYS A 21 4.09 -10.09 4.06
N LEU A 22 3.67 -8.83 3.89
CA LEU A 22 4.34 -7.86 3.03
C LEU A 22 5.65 -7.36 3.64
N PHE A 23 5.91 -7.63 4.92
CA PHE A 23 7.05 -7.10 5.67
C PHE A 23 7.75 -8.23 6.45
N ARG A 24 8.64 -8.97 5.77
CA ARG A 24 9.30 -10.16 6.34
C ARG A 24 10.77 -9.96 6.68
N GLU A 25 11.41 -9.02 6.02
CA GLU A 25 12.85 -8.78 6.15
C GLU A 25 13.06 -7.42 6.83
N GLN A 26 13.99 -7.36 7.77
CA GLN A 26 14.46 -6.11 8.33
C GLN A 26 15.75 -5.70 7.63
N VAL A 27 15.84 -4.44 7.23
CA VAL A 27 17.03 -3.84 6.62
C VAL A 27 17.53 -2.77 7.56
N CYS A 28 18.82 -2.84 7.90
CA CYS A 28 19.49 -1.88 8.77
C CYS A 28 20.57 -1.14 8.00
N TYR A 29 20.72 0.16 8.28
CA TYR A 29 21.80 0.98 7.75
C TYR A 29 22.35 1.90 8.83
N GLN A 30 23.58 2.34 8.63
CA GLN A 30 24.20 3.40 9.42
C GLN A 30 24.09 4.72 8.66
N TYR A 31 23.91 5.81 9.38
CA TYR A 31 23.86 7.15 8.81
C TYR A 31 24.70 8.10 9.63
N LYS A 32 25.06 9.23 9.01
CA LYS A 32 25.73 10.36 9.65
C LYS A 32 24.82 11.58 9.54
N THR A 33 24.55 12.24 10.64
CA THR A 33 23.77 13.48 10.68
C THR A 33 24.56 14.64 10.11
N THR A 34 23.90 15.76 9.85
CA THR A 34 24.56 17.00 9.42
C THR A 34 25.53 17.56 10.48
N THR A 35 25.31 17.25 11.76
CA THR A 35 26.22 17.60 12.87
C THR A 35 27.41 16.66 13.01
N GLY A 36 27.46 15.59 12.22
CA GLY A 36 28.54 14.62 12.19
C GLY A 36 28.38 13.44 13.14
N GLU A 37 27.28 13.36 13.86
CA GLU A 37 26.93 12.21 14.72
C GLU A 37 26.57 11.00 13.86
N THR A 38 26.98 9.81 14.28
CA THR A 38 26.63 8.57 13.61
C THR A 38 25.48 7.87 14.33
N GLY A 39 24.51 7.37 13.58
CA GLY A 39 23.40 6.58 14.08
C GLY A 39 23.16 5.33 13.25
N SER A 40 22.24 4.49 13.72
CA SER A 40 21.73 3.34 12.96
C SER A 40 20.20 3.37 12.93
N HIS A 41 19.63 2.85 11.84
CA HIS A 41 18.20 2.70 11.71
C HIS A 41 17.89 1.38 11.01
N CYS A 42 16.86 0.70 11.50
CA CYS A 42 16.33 -0.52 10.90
C CYS A 42 14.87 -0.32 10.53
N TYR A 43 14.49 -0.77 9.33
CA TYR A 43 13.10 -0.74 8.86
C TYR A 43 12.70 -2.09 8.27
N TRP A 44 11.40 -2.36 8.25
CA TRP A 44 10.87 -3.54 7.58
C TRP A 44 10.73 -3.30 6.09
N LYS A 45 11.38 -4.14 5.28
CA LYS A 45 11.35 -4.07 3.83
C LYS A 45 10.01 -4.60 3.30
N ARG A 46 9.27 -3.71 2.64
CA ARG A 46 8.07 -4.06 1.87
C ARG A 46 8.46 -4.95 0.69
N ILE A 47 7.70 -6.03 0.49
CA ILE A 47 7.70 -6.83 -0.72
C ILE A 47 6.35 -6.74 -1.42
N GLY A 48 6.30 -7.18 -2.68
CA GLY A 48 5.06 -7.45 -3.37
C GLY A 48 4.84 -6.61 -4.62
N GLN A 49 4.27 -7.27 -5.61
CA GLN A 49 3.89 -6.69 -6.90
C GLN A 49 2.46 -6.18 -6.81
N ILE A 50 2.28 -4.92 -7.19
CA ILE A 50 0.98 -4.24 -7.19
C ILE A 50 0.48 -4.05 -8.61
N TYR A 51 -0.84 -4.08 -8.75
CA TYR A 51 -1.60 -3.72 -9.94
C TYR A 51 -2.79 -2.87 -9.49
N THR A 52 -2.60 -1.55 -9.53
CA THR A 52 -3.57 -0.57 -9.04
C THR A 52 -4.95 -0.63 -9.71
N PRO A 53 -5.10 -1.08 -10.98
CA PRO A 53 -6.43 -1.28 -11.58
C PRO A 53 -7.32 -2.28 -10.82
N LYS A 54 -6.76 -3.20 -10.02
CA LYS A 54 -7.57 -4.07 -9.13
C LYS A 54 -8.39 -3.27 -8.12
N LEU A 55 -7.88 -2.13 -7.68
CA LEU A 55 -8.57 -1.22 -6.78
C LEU A 55 -9.35 -0.14 -7.55
N ALA A 56 -8.82 0.36 -8.67
CA ALA A 56 -9.44 1.43 -9.47
C ALA A 56 -10.92 1.13 -9.80
N LYS A 57 -11.24 -0.11 -10.18
CA LYS A 57 -12.61 -0.56 -10.47
C LYS A 57 -13.62 -0.43 -9.32
N HIS A 58 -13.16 -0.13 -8.10
CA HIS A 58 -14.01 0.10 -6.93
C HIS A 58 -14.27 1.58 -6.65
N PHE A 59 -13.63 2.49 -7.40
CA PHE A 59 -13.86 3.92 -7.31
C PHE A 59 -14.86 4.35 -8.38
N THR A 60 -15.68 5.33 -8.04
CA THR A 60 -16.59 5.96 -8.99
C THR A 60 -15.84 7.00 -9.83
N PRO A 61 -16.35 7.38 -11.01
CA PRO A 61 -15.70 8.40 -11.85
C PRO A 61 -15.52 9.77 -11.18
N ASP A 62 -16.34 10.11 -10.17
CA ASP A 62 -16.19 11.33 -9.38
C ASP A 62 -15.14 11.22 -8.26
N GLU A 63 -14.75 10.00 -7.88
CA GLU A 63 -13.68 9.75 -6.90
C GLU A 63 -12.31 9.60 -7.59
N LEU A 64 -12.27 8.82 -8.68
CA LEU A 64 -11.09 8.57 -9.50
C LEU A 64 -11.36 9.11 -10.90
N VAL A 65 -10.78 10.26 -11.19
CA VAL A 65 -10.84 10.88 -12.50
C VAL A 65 -9.76 10.24 -13.37
N GLU A 66 -10.16 9.71 -14.52
CA GLU A 66 -9.28 9.19 -15.56
C GLU A 66 -9.35 10.13 -16.76
N ASP A 67 -8.20 10.53 -17.29
CA ASP A 67 -8.10 11.46 -18.42
C ASP A 67 -6.90 11.12 -19.30
N CYS A 68 -6.79 11.76 -20.46
CA CYS A 68 -5.66 11.62 -21.38
C CYS A 68 -5.15 13.00 -21.79
N ILE A 69 -3.90 13.30 -21.42
CA ILE A 69 -3.24 14.56 -21.76
C ILE A 69 -2.14 14.25 -22.77
N GLU A 70 -2.32 14.67 -24.02
CA GLU A 70 -1.33 14.47 -25.10
C GLU A 70 -0.89 12.99 -25.28
N GLY A 71 -1.81 12.05 -25.11
CA GLY A 71 -1.52 10.61 -25.22
C GLY A 71 -0.98 9.97 -23.94
N LEU A 72 -0.81 10.73 -22.86
CA LEU A 72 -0.50 10.23 -21.53
C LEU A 72 -1.79 9.99 -20.74
N GLU A 73 -2.01 8.75 -20.31
CA GLU A 73 -3.09 8.41 -19.37
C GLU A 73 -2.79 9.02 -17.99
N VAL A 74 -3.72 9.84 -17.49
CA VAL A 74 -3.62 10.54 -16.22
C VAL A 74 -4.75 10.08 -15.31
N TYR A 75 -4.41 9.89 -14.04
CA TYR A 75 -5.34 9.49 -13.00
C TYR A 75 -5.26 10.48 -11.85
N ALA A 76 -6.39 11.02 -11.40
CA ALA A 76 -6.47 11.94 -10.28
C ALA A 76 -7.47 11.44 -9.23
N ILE A 77 -7.04 11.43 -7.97
CA ILE A 77 -7.87 11.03 -6.84
C ILE A 77 -7.44 11.78 -5.58
N ARG A 78 -8.41 12.18 -4.76
CA ARG A 78 -8.12 12.75 -3.44
C ARG A 78 -7.46 11.70 -2.55
N ALA A 79 -6.28 12.00 -2.00
CA ALA A 79 -5.50 11.04 -1.21
C ALA A 79 -6.30 10.45 -0.03
N ARG A 80 -7.09 11.28 0.67
CA ARG A 80 -7.98 10.82 1.75
C ARG A 80 -8.99 9.79 1.25
N THR A 81 -9.69 10.09 0.16
CA THR A 81 -10.65 9.16 -0.48
C THR A 81 -9.99 7.84 -0.85
N LEU A 82 -8.79 7.89 -1.46
CA LEU A 82 -8.03 6.70 -1.82
C LEU A 82 -7.68 5.86 -0.59
N ILE A 83 -7.12 6.47 0.46
CA ILE A 83 -6.68 5.77 1.67
C ILE A 83 -7.86 5.16 2.41
N ASP A 84 -8.88 5.95 2.72
CA ASP A 84 -10.04 5.51 3.53
C ASP A 84 -10.77 4.34 2.84
N LYS A 85 -11.01 4.47 1.53
CA LYS A 85 -11.68 3.43 0.75
C LYS A 85 -10.80 2.20 0.57
N ALA A 86 -9.50 2.36 0.34
CA ALA A 86 -8.58 1.23 0.22
C ALA A 86 -8.42 0.46 1.54
N ILE A 87 -8.46 1.14 2.71
CA ILE A 87 -8.51 0.49 4.02
C ILE A 87 -9.79 -0.35 4.15
N ALA A 88 -10.95 0.23 3.82
CA ALA A 88 -12.22 -0.48 3.86
C ALA A 88 -12.24 -1.71 2.94
N LEU A 89 -11.73 -1.58 1.71
CA LEU A 89 -11.56 -2.68 0.76
C LEU A 89 -10.57 -3.73 1.29
N GLY A 90 -9.48 -3.29 1.90
CA GLY A 90 -8.46 -4.15 2.47
C GLY A 90 -8.99 -5.06 3.58
N ARG A 91 -9.87 -4.52 4.44
CA ARG A 91 -10.58 -5.30 5.48
C ARG A 91 -11.55 -6.33 4.90
N GLN A 92 -12.01 -6.12 3.66
CA GLN A 92 -12.84 -7.08 2.90
C GLN A 92 -12.00 -8.06 2.07
N GLY A 93 -10.67 -8.04 2.18
CA GLY A 93 -9.78 -8.89 1.39
C GLY A 93 -9.56 -8.44 -0.05
N LYS A 94 -9.96 -7.21 -0.40
CA LYS A 94 -9.72 -6.61 -1.72
C LYS A 94 -8.48 -5.73 -1.65
N THR A 95 -7.52 -5.99 -2.54
CA THR A 95 -6.20 -5.34 -2.50
C THR A 95 -5.62 -5.18 -3.91
N MET A 96 -4.69 -4.23 -4.07
CA MET A 96 -3.94 -4.02 -5.32
C MET A 96 -2.91 -5.12 -5.62
N TYR A 97 -2.60 -5.99 -4.67
CA TYR A 97 -1.51 -6.94 -4.82
C TYR A 97 -1.85 -8.09 -5.76
N VAL A 98 -0.91 -8.37 -6.67
CA VAL A 98 -0.89 -9.58 -7.50
C VAL A 98 -0.08 -10.66 -6.80
N TRP A 99 1.06 -10.27 -6.24
CA TRP A 99 1.92 -11.13 -5.41
C TRP A 99 2.34 -10.38 -4.14
N PRO A 100 2.28 -10.99 -2.94
CA PRO A 100 1.76 -12.33 -2.65
C PRO A 100 0.26 -12.42 -2.95
N VAL A 101 -0.20 -13.59 -3.44
CA VAL A 101 -1.60 -13.79 -3.85
C VAL A 101 -2.54 -13.55 -2.65
N PRO A 102 -3.57 -12.68 -2.78
CA PRO A 102 -4.49 -12.34 -1.70
C PRO A 102 -5.54 -13.43 -1.50
N TRP A 103 -5.12 -14.57 -0.98
CA TRP A 103 -6.02 -15.68 -0.69
C TRP A 103 -7.03 -15.32 0.42
N PRO A 104 -8.32 -15.70 0.32
CA PRO A 104 -9.34 -15.30 1.29
C PRO A 104 -8.99 -15.63 2.75
N TRP A 105 -8.36 -16.78 2.99
CA TRP A 105 -7.96 -17.20 4.35
C TRP A 105 -6.89 -16.31 4.98
N SER A 106 -6.13 -15.55 4.18
CA SER A 106 -5.10 -14.65 4.69
C SER A 106 -5.64 -13.34 5.28
N PHE A 107 -6.93 -13.06 5.08
CA PHE A 107 -7.61 -11.89 5.65
C PHE A 107 -8.47 -12.22 6.88
N ARG A 108 -8.48 -13.47 7.33
CA ARG A 108 -9.11 -13.81 8.61
C ARG A 108 -8.42 -13.04 9.73
N MET A 109 -9.20 -12.44 10.63
CA MET A 109 -8.66 -11.74 11.79
C MET A 109 -7.86 -12.71 12.64
N ILE A 110 -6.76 -12.21 13.20
CA ILE A 110 -5.94 -12.94 14.16
C ILE A 110 -6.58 -12.64 15.53
N PHE A 111 -7.17 -13.66 16.17
CA PHE A 111 -7.57 -13.60 17.58
C PHE A 111 -6.37 -13.85 18.48
#